data_AF-A0A1A8X7Y0-F1
#
_entry.id   AF-A0A1A8X7Y0-F1
#
_cell.length_a   1.000
_cell.length_b   1.000
_cell.length_c   1.000
_cell.angle_alpha   90.00
_cell.angle_beta   90.00
_cell.angle_gamma   90.00
#
_symmetry.space_group_name_H-M   'P 1'
#
loop_
_entity.id
_entity.type
_entity.pdbx_description
1 polymer ?
#
loop_
_entity_poly.entity_id
_entity_poly.type
_entity_poly.pdbx_seq_one_letter_code
_entity_poly.pdbx_strand_id
1 'polypeptide(L)'
;TFTKEHCYQFFYKNPSKFSRVDDAKLTGVLDSSDPLLRSISLSLTEYYENSRIWHELEKGNTSLCDYLNDWLNNKKLICTSGGSCQNNNTLWDKYIESLWIILSNVET
;
A
#
# COMPACT_ATOMS: atom_id res chain seq x y z
N THR A 1 15.96 14.74 7.51
CA THR A 1 14.87 14.08 8.28
C THR A 1 13.52 14.53 7.78
N PHE A 2 12.69 13.62 7.28
CA PHE A 2 11.30 13.93 6.94
C PHE A 2 10.55 14.39 8.20
N THR A 3 9.81 15.49 8.10
CA THR A 3 8.83 15.86 9.12
C THR A 3 7.53 15.12 8.85
N LYS A 4 6.64 15.09 9.85
CA LYS A 4 5.28 14.56 9.74
C LYS A 4 4.52 15.12 8.52
N GLU A 5 4.69 16.40 8.26
CA GLU A 5 4.07 17.11 7.13
C GLU A 5 4.62 16.63 5.78
N HIS A 6 5.94 16.41 5.67
CA HIS A 6 6.54 15.90 4.43
C HIS A 6 6.07 14.48 4.11
N CYS A 7 5.99 13.60 5.13
CA CYS A 7 5.44 12.25 4.93
C CYS A 7 3.97 12.30 4.52
N TYR A 8 3.17 13.16 5.18
CA TYR A 8 1.76 13.31 4.82
C TYR A 8 1.56 13.79 3.38
N GLN A 9 2.33 14.80 2.94
CA GLN A 9 2.26 15.29 1.56
C GLN A 9 2.68 14.23 0.54
N PHE A 10 3.63 13.36 0.90
CA PHE A 10 4.08 12.26 0.06
C PHE A 10 2.93 11.31 -0.30
N PHE A 11 2.14 10.88 0.70
CA PHE A 11 1.02 9.96 0.52
C PHE A 11 -0.31 10.64 0.11
N TYR A 12 -0.39 11.98 0.21
CA TYR A 12 -1.57 12.75 -0.21
C TYR A 12 -1.59 13.02 -1.73
N LYS A 13 -0.42 13.10 -2.37
CA LYS A 13 -0.35 13.16 -3.83
C LYS A 13 -0.65 11.77 -4.40
N ASN A 14 -1.92 11.53 -4.72
CA ASN A 14 -2.30 10.38 -5.53
C ASN A 14 -1.38 10.31 -6.77
N PRO A 15 -0.71 9.19 -7.02
CA PRO A 15 0.08 9.03 -8.23
C PRO A 15 -0.80 9.26 -9.45
N SER A 16 -0.44 10.23 -10.30
CA SER A 16 -1.14 10.45 -11.58
C SER A 16 -0.76 9.38 -12.62
N LYS A 17 0.27 8.58 -12.33
CA LYS A 17 0.75 7.46 -13.12
C LYS A 17 1.19 6.35 -12.18
N PHE A 18 0.83 5.12 -12.52
CA PHE A 18 1.31 3.92 -11.85
C PHE A 18 2.30 3.24 -12.78
N SER A 19 3.56 3.25 -12.39
CA SER A 19 4.67 2.61 -13.10
C SER A 19 4.78 1.12 -12.78
N ARG A 20 4.21 0.67 -11.66
CA ARG A 20 4.32 -0.69 -11.14
C ARG A 20 3.01 -1.46 -11.14
N VAL A 21 2.24 -1.30 -12.21
CA VAL A 21 0.96 -2.00 -12.37
C VAL A 21 1.14 -3.52 -12.35
N ASP A 22 2.29 -4.03 -12.79
CA ASP A 22 2.58 -5.46 -12.84
C ASP A 22 2.68 -6.10 -11.45
N ASP A 23 3.21 -5.40 -10.45
CA ASP A 23 3.27 -5.93 -9.08
C ASP A 23 1.85 -6.06 -8.50
N ALA A 24 0.97 -5.10 -8.78
CA ALA A 24 -0.44 -5.18 -8.38
C ALA A 24 -1.17 -6.35 -9.07
N LYS A 25 -0.77 -6.75 -10.29
CA LYS A 25 -1.36 -7.92 -10.98
C LYS A 25 -1.08 -9.24 -10.26
N LEU A 26 -0.03 -9.32 -9.43
CA LEU A 26 0.41 -10.57 -8.79
C LEU A 26 -0.67 -11.21 -7.91
N THR A 27 -1.65 -10.44 -7.43
CA THR A 27 -2.77 -10.96 -6.63
C THR A 27 -4.07 -11.12 -7.42
N GLY A 28 -4.09 -10.76 -8.70
CA GLY A 28 -5.30 -10.73 -9.52
C GLY A 28 -6.30 -9.64 -9.12
N VAL A 29 -5.92 -8.70 -8.24
CA VAL A 29 -6.82 -7.64 -7.75
C VAL A 29 -7.35 -6.74 -8.87
N LEU A 30 -6.60 -6.58 -9.97
CA LEU A 30 -7.04 -5.77 -11.11
C LEU A 30 -8.28 -6.33 -11.82
N ASP A 31 -8.52 -7.63 -11.71
CA ASP A 31 -9.71 -8.31 -12.24
C ASP A 31 -10.91 -8.26 -11.28
N SER A 32 -10.70 -7.77 -10.05
CA SER A 32 -11.77 -7.58 -9.08
C SER A 32 -12.79 -6.56 -9.57
N SER A 33 -14.08 -6.81 -9.30
CA SER A 33 -15.14 -5.82 -9.54
C SER A 33 -15.09 -4.63 -8.58
N ASP A 34 -14.30 -4.71 -7.52
CA ASP A 34 -14.17 -3.67 -6.50
C ASP A 34 -13.15 -2.59 -6.93
N PRO A 35 -13.60 -1.37 -7.33
CA PRO A 35 -12.70 -0.30 -7.73
C PRO A 35 -11.83 0.23 -6.60
N LEU A 36 -12.28 0.14 -5.35
CA LEU A 36 -11.53 0.61 -4.19
C LEU A 36 -10.32 -0.29 -3.95
N LEU A 37 -10.50 -1.61 -3.98
CA LEU A 37 -9.39 -2.56 -3.83
C LEU A 37 -8.36 -2.41 -4.96
N ARG A 38 -8.80 -2.19 -6.20
CA ARG A 38 -7.89 -1.88 -7.32
C ARG A 38 -7.07 -0.61 -7.05
N SER A 39 -7.73 0.48 -6.65
CA SER A 39 -7.04 1.74 -6.36
C SER A 39 -6.06 1.63 -5.19
N ILE A 40 -6.41 0.89 -4.14
CA ILE A 40 -5.55 0.65 -2.99
C ILE A 40 -4.33 -0.18 -3.40
N SER A 41 -4.51 -1.24 -4.18
CA SER A 41 -3.40 -2.08 -4.64
C SER A 41 -2.35 -1.32 -5.44
N LEU A 42 -2.79 -0.49 -6.40
CA LEU A 42 -1.90 0.33 -7.22
C LEU A 42 -1.15 1.36 -6.38
N SER A 43 -1.84 2.01 -5.45
CA SER A 43 -1.22 2.96 -4.51
C SER A 43 -0.21 2.27 -3.60
N LEU A 44 -0.56 1.09 -3.06
CA LEU A 44 0.30 0.34 -2.16
C LEU A 44 1.64 0.00 -2.81
N THR A 45 1.62 -0.49 -4.05
CA THR A 45 2.85 -0.82 -4.78
C THR A 45 3.75 0.41 -4.96
N GLU A 46 3.20 1.53 -5.41
CA GLU A 46 3.98 2.76 -5.61
C GLU A 46 4.55 3.29 -4.29
N TYR A 47 3.72 3.29 -3.26
CA TYR A 47 4.11 3.77 -1.94
C TYR A 47 5.15 2.89 -1.28
N TYR A 48 5.04 1.56 -1.41
CA TYR A 48 6.02 0.61 -0.92
C TYR A 48 7.40 0.88 -1.51
N GLU A 49 7.48 0.95 -2.84
CA GLU A 49 8.76 1.09 -3.54
C GLU A 49 9.42 2.45 -3.29
N ASN A 50 8.62 3.51 -3.24
CA ASN A 50 9.16 4.81 -2.87
C ASN A 50 9.67 4.85 -1.42
N SER A 51 8.94 4.24 -0.47
CA SER A 51 9.39 4.12 0.92
C SER A 51 10.67 3.31 1.02
N ARG A 52 10.80 2.21 0.26
CA ARG A 52 12.01 1.38 0.19
C ARG A 52 13.21 2.16 -0.33
N ILE A 53 13.07 2.83 -1.48
CA ILE A 53 14.13 3.67 -2.07
C ILE A 53 14.60 4.73 -1.07
N TRP A 54 13.66 5.41 -0.40
CA TRP A 54 14.00 6.41 0.60
C TRP A 54 14.69 5.83 1.83
N HIS A 55 14.24 4.68 2.31
CA HIS A 55 14.87 3.98 3.43
C HIS A 55 16.34 3.66 3.13
N GLU A 56 16.64 3.18 1.92
CA GLU A 56 18.00 2.93 1.43
C GLU A 56 18.83 4.23 1.37
N LEU A 57 18.27 5.31 0.80
CA LEU A 57 18.97 6.60 0.66
C LEU A 57 19.28 7.30 1.99
N GLU A 58 18.37 7.22 2.97
CA GLU A 58 18.49 7.90 4.27
C GLU A 58 19.12 6.99 5.35
N LYS A 59 19.91 5.99 4.94
CA LYS A 59 20.67 5.10 5.84
C LYS A 59 19.80 4.44 6.91
N GLY A 60 18.64 3.95 6.51
CA GLY A 60 17.76 3.18 7.39
C GLY A 60 16.70 4.00 8.13
N ASN A 61 16.45 5.25 7.74
CA ASN A 61 15.31 6.01 8.28
C ASN A 61 13.98 5.31 7.94
N THR A 62 13.17 4.99 8.96
CA THR A 62 11.91 4.24 8.80
C THR A 62 10.68 5.12 8.70
N SER A 63 10.82 6.44 8.77
CA SER A 63 9.67 7.36 8.88
C SER A 63 8.63 7.11 7.76
N LEU A 64 9.05 7.01 6.50
CA LEU A 64 8.11 6.74 5.39
C LEU A 64 7.47 5.35 5.45
N CYS A 65 8.20 4.35 5.96
CA CYS A 65 7.65 3.01 6.19
C CYS A 65 6.57 3.04 7.28
N ASP A 66 6.80 3.76 8.38
CA ASP A 66 5.84 3.90 9.47
C ASP A 66 4.55 4.57 8.97
N TYR A 67 4.68 5.63 8.17
CA TYR A 67 3.51 6.27 7.55
C TYR A 67 2.79 5.40 6.53
N LEU A 68 3.51 4.57 5.77
CA LEU A 68 2.89 3.60 4.85
C LEU A 68 2.05 2.57 5.62
N ASN A 69 2.58 2.06 6.73
CA ASN A 69 1.86 1.14 7.61
C ASN A 69 0.59 1.79 8.17
N ASP A 70 0.68 3.02 8.65
CA ASP A 70 -0.47 3.78 9.13
C ASP A 70 -1.51 4.00 8.01
N TRP A 71 -1.06 4.38 6.81
CA TRP A 71 -1.94 4.56 5.66
C TRP A 71 -2.69 3.25 5.34
N LEU A 72 -1.97 2.12 5.28
CA LEU A 72 -2.55 0.83 4.94
C LEU A 72 -3.55 0.35 6.00
N ASN A 73 -3.23 0.53 7.29
CA ASN A 73 -4.12 0.22 8.41
C ASN A 73 -5.42 1.04 8.35
N ASN A 74 -5.33 2.33 8.03
CA ASN A 74 -6.50 3.17 7.83
C ASN A 74 -7.36 2.69 6.65
N LYS A 75 -6.73 2.28 5.54
CA LYS A 75 -7.47 1.71 4.39
C LYS A 75 -8.16 0.40 4.74
N LYS A 76 -7.51 -0.47 5.53
CA LYS A 76 -8.11 -1.72 6.04
C LYS A 76 -9.36 -1.42 6.84
N LEU A 77 -9.24 -0.53 7.83
CA LEU A 77 -10.35 -0.13 8.70
C LEU A 77 -11.58 0.35 7.91
N ILE A 78 -11.36 1.18 6.88
CA ILE A 78 -12.43 1.70 6.04
C ILE A 78 -13.05 0.59 5.19
N CYS A 79 -12.23 -0.22 4.49
CA CYS A 79 -12.73 -1.26 3.59
C CYS A 79 -13.51 -2.34 4.32
N THR A 80 -13.09 -2.71 5.53
CA THR A 80 -13.69 -3.82 6.28
C THR A 80 -14.78 -3.37 7.25
N SER A 81 -15.14 -2.07 7.25
CA SER A 81 -16.04 -1.48 8.25
C SER A 81 -15.60 -1.80 9.68
N GLY A 82 -14.32 -1.59 9.96
CA GLY A 82 -13.71 -1.93 11.24
C GLY A 82 -13.67 -3.43 11.53
N GLY A 83 -13.64 -4.26 10.49
CA GLY A 83 -13.64 -5.73 10.60
C GLY A 83 -15.04 -6.35 10.70
N SER A 84 -16.11 -5.57 10.74
CA SER A 84 -17.49 -6.10 10.83
C SER A 84 -18.01 -6.72 9.53
N CYS A 85 -17.47 -6.32 8.37
CA CYS A 85 -17.89 -6.86 7.08
C CYS A 85 -17.05 -8.08 6.68
N GLN A 86 -17.58 -9.28 6.93
CA GLN A 86 -16.85 -10.54 6.68
C GLN A 86 -16.40 -10.69 5.22
N ASN A 87 -17.26 -10.40 4.25
CA ASN A 87 -16.90 -10.50 2.83
C ASN A 87 -15.74 -9.56 2.47
N ASN A 88 -15.74 -8.33 2.99
CA ASN A 88 -14.68 -7.37 2.70
C ASN A 88 -13.37 -7.74 3.42
N ASN A 89 -13.43 -8.36 4.61
CA ASN A 89 -12.24 -8.94 5.23
C ASN A 89 -11.61 -10.01 4.32
N THR A 90 -12.42 -10.94 3.79
CA THR A 90 -11.93 -11.98 2.88
C THR A 90 -11.30 -11.40 1.62
N LEU A 91 -11.92 -10.39 1.01
CA LEU A 91 -11.35 -9.72 -0.17
C LEU A 91 -10.07 -8.94 0.17
N TRP A 92 -10.02 -8.29 1.32
CA TRP A 92 -8.83 -7.60 1.80
C TRP A 92 -7.65 -8.57 1.97
N ASP A 93 -7.88 -9.68 2.67
CA ASP A 93 -6.83 -10.67 2.93
C ASP A 93 -6.35 -11.32 1.63
N LYS A 94 -7.29 -11.66 0.74
CA LYS A 94 -7.00 -12.24 -0.58
C LYS A 94 -6.13 -11.30 -1.43
N TYR A 95 -6.44 -10.01 -1.48
CA TYR A 95 -5.83 -9.12 -2.46
C TYR A 95 -4.76 -8.21 -1.88
N ILE A 96 -5.02 -7.56 -0.75
CA ILE A 96 -4.15 -6.51 -0.21
C ILE A 96 -3.11 -7.09 0.75
N GLU A 97 -3.52 -7.98 1.66
CA GLU A 97 -2.57 -8.65 2.57
C GLU A 97 -1.60 -9.53 1.78
N SER A 98 -2.12 -10.29 0.81
CA SER A 98 -1.27 -11.09 -0.09
C SER A 98 -0.29 -10.22 -0.88
N LEU A 99 -0.71 -9.04 -1.35
CA LEU A 99 0.18 -8.11 -2.06
C LEU A 99 1.25 -7.56 -1.12
N TRP A 100 0.89 -7.17 0.10
CA TRP A 100 1.82 -6.70 1.12
C TRP A 100 2.91 -7.75 1.44
N ILE A 101 2.52 -9.01 1.60
CA ILE A 101 3.44 -10.12 1.81
C ILE A 101 4.37 -10.30 0.62
N ILE A 102 3.85 -10.28 -0.60
CA ILE A 102 4.67 -10.39 -1.83
C ILE A 102 5.70 -9.28 -1.88
N LEU A 103 5.29 -8.02 -1.68
CA LEU A 103 6.19 -6.86 -1.70
C LEU A 103 7.25 -6.95 -0.60
N SER A 104 6.86 -7.40 0.60
CA SER A 104 7.77 -7.53 1.75
C SER A 104 8.76 -8.69 1.64
N ASN A 105 8.45 -9.69 0.82
CA ASN A 105 9.28 -10.87 0.58
C ASN A 105 10.13 -10.76 -0.69
N VAL A 106 10.10 -9.64 -1.41
CA VAL A 106 11.08 -9.37 -2.47
C VAL A 106 12.42 -9.12 -1.78
N GLU A 107 13.15 -10.20 -1.52
CA GLU A 107 14.55 -10.15 -1.07
C GLU A 107 15.37 -9.39 -2.12
N THR A 108 15.99 -8.28 -1.71
CA THR A 108 17.05 -7.57 -2.44
C THR A 108 18.38 -8.27 -2.29
#